data_AF-A0A7Y4ZDU5-F1
#
_entry.id   AF-A0A7Y4ZDU5-F1
#
_cell.length_a   1.000
_cell.length_b   1.000
_cell.length_c   1.000
_cell.angle_alpha   90.00
_cell.angle_beta   90.00
_cell.angle_gamma   90.00
#
_symmetry.space_group_name_H-M   'P 1'
#
loop_
_entity.id
_entity.type
_entity.pdbx_description
1 polymer ?
#
loop_
_entity_poly.entity_id
_entity_poly.type
_entity_poly.pdbx_seq_one_letter_code
_entity_poly.pdbx_strand_id
1 'polypeptide(L)'
;MSKKPKYKSDAFAAIHSSVRGLYKAGAIDKATMREFDESCLSVPVELEPQQIKLIREENHVSQPVFARYLNTSESTIQKWETGAKRPSGMALKLLTIVHKHGLNVLA
;
A
#
# COMPACT_ATOMS: atom_id res chain seq x y z
N MET A 1 18.58 3.37 6.97
CA MET A 1 18.66 2.07 6.27
C MET A 1 17.45 1.93 5.35
N SER A 2 17.65 1.85 4.03
CA SER A 2 16.54 1.80 3.07
C SER A 2 15.85 0.44 3.14
N LYS A 3 14.51 0.41 3.37
CA LYS A 3 13.73 -0.83 3.44
C LYS A 3 13.80 -1.55 2.09
N LYS A 4 14.11 -2.86 2.10
CA LYS A 4 14.07 -3.70 0.90
C LYS A 4 12.65 -3.67 0.28
N PRO A 5 12.52 -3.60 -1.06
CA PRO A 5 11.21 -3.66 -1.71
C PRO A 5 10.49 -4.96 -1.34
N LYS A 6 9.18 -4.87 -1.10
CA LYS A 6 8.31 -6.04 -0.85
C LYS A 6 7.94 -6.64 -2.20
N TYR A 7 8.48 -7.83 -2.48
CA TYR A 7 8.19 -8.62 -3.67
C TYR A 7 6.92 -9.46 -3.49
N LYS A 8 6.24 -9.78 -4.61
CA LYS A 8 5.07 -10.68 -4.62
C LYS A 8 5.38 -12.09 -4.11
N SER A 9 6.58 -12.60 -4.37
CA SER A 9 7.08 -13.90 -3.88
C SER A 9 8.61 -13.98 -4.01
N ASP A 10 9.21 -15.04 -3.47
CA ASP A 10 10.65 -15.32 -3.63
C ASP A 10 11.05 -15.55 -5.10
N ALA A 11 10.17 -16.14 -5.90
CA ALA A 11 10.38 -16.28 -7.33
C ALA A 11 10.47 -14.92 -8.03
N PHE A 12 9.58 -13.97 -7.70
CA PHE A 12 9.65 -12.61 -8.22
C PHE A 12 10.91 -11.87 -7.74
N ALA A 13 11.37 -12.12 -6.50
CA ALA A 13 12.62 -11.56 -6.01
C ALA A 13 13.85 -12.10 -6.78
N ALA A 14 13.87 -13.40 -7.07
CA ALA A 14 14.93 -14.03 -7.87
C ALA A 14 14.95 -13.51 -9.31
N ILE A 15 13.78 -13.43 -9.96
CA ILE A 15 13.64 -12.86 -11.31
C ILE A 15 14.13 -11.41 -11.32
N HIS A 16 13.71 -10.60 -10.35
CA HIS A 16 14.13 -9.19 -10.25
C HIS A 16 15.64 -9.02 -10.11
N SER A 17 16.27 -9.90 -9.32
CA SER A 17 17.73 -9.92 -9.17
C SER A 17 18.43 -10.22 -10.49
N SER A 18 17.94 -11.20 -11.27
CA SER A 18 18.48 -11.55 -12.58
C SER A 18 18.34 -10.41 -13.58
N VAL A 19 17.16 -9.77 -13.64
CA VAL A 19 16.90 -8.61 -14.51
C VAL A 19 17.80 -7.43 -14.16
N ARG A 20 18.05 -7.18 -12.87
CA ARG A 20 19.01 -6.16 -12.42
C ARG A 20 20.43 -6.45 -12.92
N GLY A 21 20.81 -7.72 -13.03
CA GLY A 21 22.06 -8.15 -13.66
C GLY A 21 22.13 -7.78 -15.14
N LEU A 22 21.06 -8.04 -15.89
CA LEU A 22 20.94 -7.68 -17.31
C LEU A 22 21.02 -6.16 -17.53
N TYR A 23 20.37 -5.37 -16.68
CA TYR A 23 20.46 -3.90 -16.76
C TYR A 23 21.88 -3.41 -16.51
N LYS A 24 22.57 -3.95 -15.50
CA LYS A 24 23.98 -3.61 -15.23
C LYS A 24 24.92 -3.99 -16.38
N ALA A 25 24.61 -5.07 -17.10
CA ALA A 25 25.35 -5.51 -18.27
C ALA A 25 24.98 -4.71 -19.54
N GLY A 26 24.03 -3.79 -19.48
CA GLY A 26 23.56 -3.01 -20.64
C GLY A 26 22.72 -3.81 -21.64
N ALA A 27 22.30 -5.02 -21.28
CA ALA A 27 21.50 -5.90 -22.14
C ALA A 27 20.03 -5.47 -22.24
N ILE A 28 19.55 -4.69 -21.26
CA ILE A 28 18.22 -4.07 -21.25
C ILE A 28 18.35 -2.60 -20.85
N ASP A 29 17.40 -1.79 -21.29
CA ASP A 29 17.39 -0.37 -20.97
C ASP A 29 16.71 -0.07 -19.62
N LYS A 30 16.71 1.22 -19.26
CA LYS A 30 16.11 1.71 -18.01
C LYS A 30 14.59 1.64 -18.02
N ALA A 31 13.93 1.69 -19.19
CA ALA A 31 12.49 1.57 -19.30
C ALA A 31 12.08 0.13 -18.98
N THR A 32 12.74 -0.87 -19.59
CA THR A 32 12.54 -2.29 -19.29
C THR A 32 12.79 -2.58 -17.80
N MET A 33 13.85 -2.05 -17.20
CA MET A 33 14.10 -2.23 -15.75
C MET A 33 12.96 -1.68 -14.88
N ARG A 34 12.36 -0.54 -15.25
CA ARG A 34 11.22 0.05 -14.51
C ARG A 34 9.95 -0.80 -14.60
N GLU A 35 9.65 -1.37 -15.76
CA GLU A 35 8.52 -2.30 -15.92
C GLU A 35 8.67 -3.54 -15.02
N PHE A 36 9.91 -4.05 -14.90
CA PHE A 36 10.20 -5.15 -13.97
C PHE A 36 10.14 -4.72 -12.50
N ASP A 37 10.60 -3.51 -12.14
CA ASP A 37 10.40 -2.95 -10.80
C ASP A 37 8.92 -2.95 -10.43
N GLU A 38 8.05 -2.43 -11.31
CA GLU A 38 6.61 -2.32 -11.06
C GLU A 38 5.88 -3.67 -11.02
N SER A 39 6.15 -4.55 -11.97
CA SER A 39 5.53 -5.88 -12.04
C SER A 39 5.87 -6.77 -10.83
N CYS A 40 6.98 -6.48 -10.14
CA CYS A 40 7.40 -7.17 -8.94
C CYS A 40 6.74 -6.65 -7.64
N LEU A 41 6.08 -5.49 -7.67
CA LEU A 41 5.49 -4.89 -6.48
C LEU A 41 4.17 -5.57 -6.08
N SER A 42 4.01 -5.84 -4.79
CA SER A 42 2.73 -6.31 -4.25
C SER A 42 1.67 -5.19 -4.32
N VAL A 43 0.55 -5.47 -4.96
CA VAL A 43 -0.66 -4.63 -4.89
C VAL A 43 -1.22 -4.71 -3.47
N PRO A 44 -1.70 -3.60 -2.87
CA PRO A 44 -2.39 -3.65 -1.58
C PRO A 44 -3.56 -4.62 -1.67
N VAL A 45 -3.61 -5.58 -0.75
CA VAL A 45 -4.72 -6.53 -0.63
C VAL A 45 -5.99 -5.74 -0.29
N GLU A 46 -7.14 -6.16 -0.82
CA GLU A 46 -8.43 -5.59 -0.43
C GLU A 46 -8.58 -5.70 1.10
N LEU A 47 -9.09 -4.63 1.72
CA LEU A 47 -9.37 -4.62 3.16
C LEU A 47 -10.87 -4.85 3.38
N GLU A 48 -11.18 -5.81 4.24
CA GLU A 48 -12.54 -6.03 4.71
C GLU A 48 -13.01 -4.85 5.58
N PRO A 49 -14.32 -4.53 5.60
CA PRO A 49 -14.85 -3.40 6.36
C PRO A 49 -14.42 -3.38 7.84
N GLN A 50 -14.41 -4.56 8.48
CA GLN A 50 -14.00 -4.73 9.86
C GLN A 50 -12.51 -4.43 10.07
N GLN A 51 -11.66 -4.70 9.08
CA GLN A 51 -10.23 -4.38 9.16
C GLN A 51 -9.99 -2.87 9.10
N ILE A 52 -10.77 -2.15 8.30
CA ILE A 52 -10.69 -0.68 8.22
C ILE A 52 -11.07 -0.06 9.57
N LYS A 53 -12.15 -0.58 10.18
CA LYS A 53 -12.58 -0.19 11.52
C LYS A 53 -11.50 -0.47 12.57
N LEU A 54 -10.88 -1.66 12.52
CA LEU A 54 -9.80 -2.03 13.43
C LEU A 54 -8.61 -1.07 13.32
N ILE A 55 -8.16 -0.75 12.10
CA ILE A 55 -7.07 0.22 11.88
C ILE A 55 -7.36 1.55 12.57
N ARG A 56 -8.59 2.05 12.45
CA ARG A 56 -9.00 3.31 13.10
C ARG A 56 -8.95 3.18 14.63
N GLU A 57 -9.48 2.10 15.17
CA GLU A 57 -9.60 1.88 16.61
C GLU A 57 -8.24 1.64 17.28
N GLU A 58 -7.31 0.95 16.62
CA GLU A 58 -5.91 0.78 17.04
C GLU A 58 -5.14 2.10 17.07
N ASN A 59 -5.56 3.09 16.29
CA ASN A 59 -5.01 4.43 16.32
C ASN A 59 -5.76 5.37 17.29
N HIS A 60 -6.73 4.86 18.04
CA HIS A 60 -7.46 5.57 19.10
C HIS A 60 -8.13 6.88 18.64
N VAL A 61 -8.66 6.91 17.43
CA VAL A 61 -9.35 8.08 16.87
C VAL A 61 -10.78 7.79 16.45
N SER A 62 -11.62 8.82 16.49
CA SER A 62 -13.00 8.78 15.99
C SER A 62 -13.03 8.79 14.46
N GLN A 63 -14.17 8.40 13.85
CA GLN A 63 -14.35 8.43 12.39
C GLN A 63 -14.08 9.82 11.77
N PRO A 64 -14.57 10.95 12.33
CA PRO A 64 -14.25 12.28 11.80
C PRO A 64 -12.75 12.61 11.83
N VAL A 65 -12.05 12.26 12.93
CA VAL A 65 -10.62 12.53 13.07
C VAL A 65 -9.82 11.69 12.08
N PHE A 66 -10.13 10.40 11.96
CA PHE A 66 -9.52 9.49 11.00
C PHE A 66 -9.72 9.97 9.56
N ALA A 67 -10.93 10.43 9.23
CA ALA A 67 -11.25 10.98 7.92
C ALA A 67 -10.38 12.21 7.58
N ARG A 68 -10.13 13.08 8.57
CA ARG A 68 -9.29 14.27 8.40
C ARG A 68 -7.84 13.92 8.08
N TYR A 69 -7.27 12.93 8.76
CA TYR A 69 -5.92 12.42 8.44
C TYR A 69 -5.84 11.81 7.05
N LEU A 70 -6.88 11.10 6.62
CA LEU A 70 -6.95 10.47 5.30
C LEU A 70 -7.43 11.42 4.18
N ASN A 71 -7.61 12.70 4.50
CA ASN A 71 -8.12 13.74 3.59
C ASN A 71 -9.41 13.31 2.86
N THR A 72 -10.38 12.79 3.63
CA THR A 72 -11.70 12.38 3.13
C THR A 72 -12.82 12.76 4.10
N SER A 73 -14.06 12.43 3.77
CA SER A 73 -15.23 12.72 4.61
C SER A 73 -15.48 11.61 5.64
N GLU A 74 -16.06 11.95 6.79
CA GLU A 74 -16.54 10.96 7.77
C GLU A 74 -17.50 9.94 7.12
N SER A 75 -18.42 10.41 6.27
CA SER A 75 -19.34 9.53 5.53
C SER A 75 -18.60 8.53 4.65
N THR A 76 -17.45 8.90 4.08
CA THR A 76 -16.61 7.98 3.32
C THR A 76 -16.04 6.89 4.22
N ILE A 77 -15.49 7.26 5.39
CA ILE A 77 -14.98 6.29 6.38
C ILE A 77 -16.09 5.36 6.85
N GLN A 78 -17.26 5.91 7.19
CA GLN A 78 -18.42 5.12 7.61
C GLN A 78 -18.81 4.10 6.54
N LYS A 79 -18.90 4.51 5.26
CA LYS A 79 -19.24 3.61 4.15
C LYS A 79 -18.19 2.53 3.92
N TRP A 80 -16.92 2.81 4.20
CA TRP A 80 -15.85 1.81 4.15
C TRP A 80 -15.98 0.80 5.30
N GLU A 81 -16.21 1.28 6.52
CA GLU A 81 -16.36 0.43 7.72
C GLU A 81 -17.65 -0.41 7.73
N THR A 82 -18.68 -0.01 6.98
CA THR A 82 -19.92 -0.79 6.80
C THR A 82 -19.93 -1.66 5.54
N GLY A 83 -18.94 -1.51 4.67
CA GLY A 83 -18.88 -2.21 3.37
C GLY A 83 -19.83 -1.66 2.31
N ALA A 84 -20.56 -0.58 2.58
CA ALA A 84 -21.41 0.10 1.60
C ALA A 84 -20.61 0.69 0.42
N LYS A 85 -19.32 0.96 0.61
CA LYS A 85 -18.39 1.36 -0.45
C LYS A 85 -17.01 0.76 -0.20
N ARG A 86 -16.29 0.42 -1.28
CA ARG A 86 -14.88 0.03 -1.20
C ARG A 86 -13.93 1.24 -1.30
N PRO A 87 -12.80 1.26 -0.58
CA PRO A 87 -11.78 2.28 -0.77
C PRO A 87 -11.14 2.18 -2.17
N SER A 88 -10.72 3.31 -2.73
CA SER A 88 -9.94 3.31 -3.97
C SER A 88 -8.54 2.71 -3.74
N GLY A 89 -7.82 2.35 -4.80
CA GLY A 89 -6.46 1.81 -4.68
C GLY A 89 -5.50 2.73 -3.90
N MET A 90 -5.63 4.05 -4.07
CA MET A 90 -4.86 5.02 -3.29
C MET A 90 -5.24 5.00 -1.80
N ALA A 91 -6.54 4.95 -1.50
CA ALA A 91 -7.02 4.86 -0.13
C ALA A 91 -6.60 3.54 0.54
N LEU A 92 -6.67 2.40 -0.17
CA LEU A 92 -6.15 1.12 0.31
C LEU A 92 -4.65 1.20 0.63
N LYS A 93 -3.86 1.88 -0.22
CA LYS A 93 -2.45 2.09 0.02
C LYS A 93 -2.21 2.89 1.30
N LEU A 94 -2.94 4.00 1.50
CA LEU A 94 -2.85 4.80 2.72
C LEU A 94 -3.27 4.02 3.96
N LEU A 95 -4.39 3.30 3.91
CA LEU A 95 -4.85 2.44 5.01
C LEU A 95 -3.81 1.36 5.35
N THR A 96 -3.15 0.78 4.36
CA THR A 96 -2.05 -0.18 4.57
C THR A 96 -0.84 0.47 5.25
N ILE A 97 -0.50 1.70 4.87
CA ILE A 97 0.59 2.46 5.47
C ILE A 97 0.26 2.77 6.94
N VAL A 98 -0.96 3.25 7.22
CA VAL A 98 -1.44 3.55 8.57
C VAL A 98 -1.48 2.30 9.44
N HIS A 99 -2.00 1.18 8.94
CA HIS A 99 -1.98 -0.10 9.66
C HIS A 99 -0.56 -0.46 10.10
N LYS A 100 0.43 -0.28 9.22
CA LYS A 100 1.81 -0.70 9.47
C LYS A 100 2.62 0.28 10.33
N HIS A 101 2.32 1.57 10.23
CA HIS A 101 3.18 2.65 10.75
C HIS A 101 2.47 3.59 11.72
N GLY A 102 1.18 3.40 11.97
CA GLY A 102 0.36 4.29 12.75
C GLY A 102 -0.09 5.52 11.95
N LEU A 103 -1.06 6.23 12.49
CA LEU A 103 -1.71 7.37 11.85
C LEU A 103 -0.81 8.61 11.78
N ASN A 104 0.15 8.73 12.70
CA ASN A 104 1.09 9.86 12.78
C ASN A 104 1.98 10.01 11.54
N VAL A 105 2.10 8.99 10.69
CA VAL A 105 2.82 9.08 9.41
C VAL A 105 2.14 10.01 8.40
N LEU A 106 0.87 10.35 8.65
CA LEU A 106 0.07 11.27 7.83
C LEU A 106 -0.08 12.67 8.47
N ALA A 107 0.53 12.90 9.63
CA ALA A 107 0.50 14.18 10.36
C ALA A 107 1.45 15.21 9.74
#